data_AF-A0A8T4N1J6-F1
#
_entry.id   AF-A0A8T4N1J6-F1
#
_cell.length_a   1.000
_cell.length_b   1.000
_cell.length_c   1.000
_cell.angle_alpha   90.00
_cell.angle_beta   90.00
_cell.angle_gamma   90.00
#
_symmetry.space_group_name_H-M   'P 1'
#
loop_
_entity.id
_entity.type
_entity.pdbx_description
1 polymer ?
#
loop_
_entity_poly.entity_id
_entity_poly.type
_entity_poly.pdbx_seq_one_letter_code
_entity_poly.pdbx_strand_id
1 'polypeptide(L)' 'MAILKIKDIKAMRKEDREKKLKELKFELIKSKGKVSQGGSLKTREIKKTIARLLTIK' A
#
# COMPACT_ATOMS: atom_id res chain seq x y z
N MET A 1 4.62 -10.79 3.17
CA MET A 1 3.51 -10.20 3.94
C MET A 1 2.64 -9.34 3.03
N ALA A 2 1.38 -9.12 3.40
CA ALA A 2 0.62 -7.97 2.91
C ALA A 2 0.14 -7.21 4.14
N ILE A 3 0.24 -5.89 4.12
CA ILE A 3 -0.01 -5.06 5.31
C ILE A 3 -1.50 -5.10 5.68
N LEU A 4 -2.39 -5.31 4.69
CA LEU A 4 -3.84 -5.43 4.88
C LEU A 4 -4.39 -6.73 4.28
N LYS A 5 -5.34 -7.35 5.01
CA LYS A 5 -6.14 -8.47 4.51
C LYS A 5 -7.33 -7.94 3.71
N ILE A 6 -7.83 -8.78 2.80
CA ILE A 6 -8.98 -8.46 1.95
C ILE A 6 -10.25 -8.19 2.77
N LYS A 7 -10.45 -8.91 3.88
CA LYS A 7 -11.60 -8.72 4.76
C LYS A 7 -11.64 -7.31 5.34
N ASP A 8 -10.48 -6.81 5.78
CA ASP A 8 -10.33 -5.46 6.34
C ASP A 8 -10.60 -4.40 5.28
N ILE A 9 -10.08 -4.60 4.06
CA ILE A 9 -10.33 -3.68 2.93
C ILE A 9 -11.82 -3.62 2.59
N LYS A 10 -12.53 -4.77 2.58
CA LYS A 10 -13.98 -4.79 2.33
C LYS A 10 -14.78 -4.07 3.41
N ALA A 11 -14.35 -4.14 4.67
CA ALA A 11 -14.99 -3.46 5.79
C ALA A 11 -14.77 -1.94 5.77
N MET A 12 -13.72 -1.44 5.11
CA MET A 12 -13.46 0.00 4.97
C MET A 12 -14.47 0.67 4.04
N ARG A 13 -14.86 1.91 4.36
CA ARG A 13 -15.59 2.78 3.44
C ARG A 13 -14.69 3.23 2.29
N LYS A 14 -15.30 3.61 1.17
CA LYS A 14 -14.58 4.06 -0.04
C LYS A 14 -13.61 5.21 0.25
N GLU A 15 -14.04 6.19 1.05
CA GLU A 15 -13.22 7.33 1.45
C GLU A 15 -11.98 6.91 2.26
N ASP A 16 -12.14 5.96 3.18
CA ASP A 16 -11.04 5.45 3.99
C ASP A 16 -10.03 4.69 3.13
N ARG A 17 -10.52 3.92 2.14
CA ARG A 17 -9.66 3.25 1.16
C ARG A 17 -8.86 4.26 0.32
N GLU A 18 -9.49 5.36 -0.10
CA GLU A 18 -8.82 6.41 -0.88
C GLU A 18 -7.76 7.15 -0.05
N LYS A 19 -8.04 7.47 1.22
CA LYS A 19 -7.04 8.01 2.16
C LYS A 19 -5.87 7.05 2.33
N LYS A 20 -6.15 5.76 2.58
CA LYS A 20 -5.14 4.71 2.72
C LYS A 20 -4.30 4.55 1.45
N LEU A 21 -4.92 4.67 0.28
CA LEU A 21 -4.23 4.59 -1.01
C LEU A 21 -3.23 5.73 -1.17
N LYS A 22 -3.59 6.95 -0.76
CA LYS A 22 -2.67 8.11 -0.79
C LYS A 22 -1.50 7.91 0.18
N GLU A 23 -1.76 7.45 1.40
CA GLU A 23 -0.72 7.12 2.39
C GLU A 23 0.28 6.09 1.84
N LEU A 24 -0.22 4.97 1.30
CA LEU A 24 0.62 3.89 0.77
C LEU A 24 1.42 4.32 -0.47
N LYS A 25 0.87 5.21 -1.32
CA LYS A 25 1.62 5.80 -2.44
C LYS A 25 2.77 6.68 -1.95
N PHE A 26 2.56 7.47 -0.90
CA PHE A 26 3.62 8.28 -0.31
C PHE A 26 4.71 7.41 0.33
N GLU A 27 4.32 6.36 1.07
CA GLU A 27 5.27 5.37 1.59
C GLU A 27 6.05 4.66 0.48
N LEU A 28 5.41 4.36 -0.65
CA LEU A 28 6.07 3.74 -1.79
C LEU A 28 7.19 4.63 -2.35
N ILE A 29 6.95 5.93 -2.47
CA ILE A 29 7.93 6.91 -2.94
C ILE A 29 9.12 6.97 -1.96
N LYS A 30 8.83 7.10 -0.66
CA LYS A 30 9.86 7.11 0.39
C LYS A 30 10.65 5.81 0.42
N SER A 31 10.00 4.68 0.22
CA SER A 31 10.64 3.36 0.14
C SER A 31 11.54 3.26 -1.10
N LYS A 32 11.10 3.73 -2.26
CA LYS A 32 11.93 3.75 -3.48
C LYS A 32 13.21 4.56 -3.32
N GLY A 33 13.14 5.73 -2.68
CA GLY A 33 14.33 6.54 -2.38
C GLY A 33 15.32 5.87 -1.43
N LYS A 34 14.84 5.00 -0.54
CA LYS A 34 15.71 4.17 0.31
C LYS A 34 16.30 2.97 -0.44
N VAL A 35 15.56 2.38 -1.38
CA VAL A 35 16.06 1.26 -2.20
C VAL A 35 17.25 1.68 -3.06
N SER A 36 17.24 2.89 -3.61
CA SER A 36 18.40 3.43 -4.36
C SER A 36 19.67 3.57 -3.53
N GLN A 37 19.55 3.63 -2.19
CA GLN A 37 20.68 3.67 -1.25
C GLN A 37 21.03 2.27 -0.69
N GLY A 38 20.52 1.19 -1.28
CA GLY A 38 20.73 -0.19 -0.79
C GLY A 38 19.78 -0.62 0.34
N GLY A 39 18.74 0.19 0.63
CA GLY A 39 17.76 -0.05 1.68
C GLY A 39 16.55 -0.91 1.31
N SER A 40 15.73 -1.24 2.32
CA SER A 40 14.82 -2.41 2.37
C SER A 40 13.82 -2.66 1.21
N LEU A 41 13.55 -3.95 0.98
CA LEU A 41 12.65 -4.60 0.02
C LEU A 41 11.12 -4.40 0.22
N LYS A 42 10.67 -3.51 1.12
CA LYS A 42 9.24 -3.33 1.47
C LYS A 42 8.37 -2.83 0.29
N THR A 43 8.99 -2.34 -0.77
CA THR A 43 8.33 -1.90 -2.02
C THR A 43 7.37 -2.95 -2.60
N ARG A 44 7.72 -4.24 -2.52
CA ARG A 44 6.87 -5.33 -3.05
C ARG A 44 5.55 -5.46 -2.27
N GLU A 45 5.60 -5.30 -0.96
CA GLU A 45 4.45 -5.48 -0.07
C GLU A 45 3.51 -4.28 -0.14
N ILE A 46 4.07 -3.07 -0.24
CA ILE A 46 3.31 -1.83 -0.47
C ILE A 46 2.59 -1.91 -1.82
N LYS A 47 3.29 -2.29 -2.90
CA LYS A 47 2.67 -2.49 -4.23
C LYS A 47 1.53 -3.51 -4.19
N LYS A 48 1.70 -4.65 -3.51
CA LYS A 48 0.63 -5.65 -3.35
C LYS A 48 -0.57 -5.10 -2.59
N THR A 49 -0.35 -4.28 -1.56
CA THR A 49 -1.42 -3.69 -0.76
C THR A 49 -2.20 -2.64 -1.56
N ILE A 50 -1.50 -1.80 -2.32
CA ILE A 50 -2.10 -0.84 -3.27
C ILE A 50 -2.95 -1.57 -4.31
N ALA A 51 -2.43 -2.65 -4.92
CA ALA A 51 -3.17 -3.42 -5.90
C ALA A 51 -4.48 -3.98 -5.33
N ARG A 52 -4.46 -4.54 -4.12
CA ARG A 52 -5.66 -5.06 -3.45
C ARG A 52 -6.69 -3.98 -3.14
N LEU A 53 -6.25 -2.79 -2.70
CA LEU A 53 -7.14 -1.64 -2.48
C LEU A 53 -7.81 -1.18 -3.78
N LEU A 54 -7.09 -1.20 -4.90
CA LEU A 54 -7.63 -0.84 -6.21
C LEU A 54 -8.58 -1.89 -6.79
N THR A 55 -8.35 -3.17 -6.50
CA THR A 55 -9.24 -4.27 -6.94
C THR A 55 -10.60 -4.22 -6.26
N ILE A 56 -10.65 -3.81 -4.98
CA ILE A 56 -11.88 -3.70 -4.22
C ILE A 56 -12.39 -2.26 -4.27
N LYS A 57 -12.96 -1.90 -5.43
CA LYS A 57 -13.75 -0.67 -5.59
C LYS A 57 -15.03 -0.74 -4.76
#